data_AF-A0A961XYM4-F1
#
_entry.id   AF-A0A961XYM4-F1
#
_cell.length_a   1.000
_cell.length_b   1.000
_cell.length_c   1.000
_cell.angle_alpha   90.00
_cell.angle_beta   90.00
_cell.angle_gamma   90.00
#
_symmetry.space_group_name_H-M   'P 1'
#
loop_
_entity.id
_entity.type
_entity.pdbx_description
1 polymer ?
#
loop_
_entity_poly.entity_id
_entity_poly.type
_entity_poly.pdbx_seq_one_letter_code
_entity_poly.pdbx_strand_id
1 'polypeptide(L)'
;MPAGKRRDGLAEMIDQIIREDFADRILPFDSPAAVAFADIAASRRAKGRPIAHADCQIAAIAQAAAAKVATRNTPDFVDCGIKLINPWKV
;
A
#
# COMPACT_ATOMS: atom_id res chain seq x y z
N MET A 1 5.78 -5.03 -21.27
CA MET A 1 5.76 -4.25 -22.53
C MET A 1 7.14 -4.37 -23.17
N PRO A 2 7.25 -4.64 -24.47
CA PRO A 2 8.54 -4.61 -25.15
C PRO A 2 9.14 -3.20 -25.09
N ALA A 3 10.46 -3.10 -25.22
CA ALA A 3 11.15 -1.82 -25.26
C ALA A 3 10.62 -0.94 -26.40
N GLY A 4 10.46 0.36 -26.17
CA GLY A 4 10.03 1.32 -27.19
C GLY A 4 9.34 2.56 -26.62
N LYS A 5 9.12 3.56 -27.49
CA LYS A 5 8.63 4.90 -27.14
C LYS A 5 7.42 4.94 -26.18
N ARG A 6 6.49 3.98 -26.32
CA ARG A 6 5.31 3.88 -25.43
C ARG A 6 5.67 3.50 -24.00
N ARG A 7 6.63 2.58 -23.82
CA ARG A 7 7.12 2.18 -22.50
C ARG A 7 7.88 3.33 -21.85
N ASP A 8 8.73 3.99 -22.62
CA ASP A 8 9.61 5.04 -22.11
C ASP A 8 8.78 6.28 -21.71
N GLY A 9 7.81 6.69 -22.53
CA GLY A 9 6.88 7.77 -22.17
C GLY A 9 6.01 7.47 -20.94
N LEU A 10 5.62 6.21 -20.72
CA LEU A 10 4.92 5.81 -19.50
C LEU A 10 5.84 5.91 -18.27
N ALA A 11 7.12 5.52 -18.41
CA ALA A 11 8.08 5.61 -17.32
C ALA A 11 8.36 7.08 -16.93
N GLU A 12 8.53 7.97 -17.91
CA GLU A 12 8.69 9.41 -17.68
C GLU A 12 7.47 10.00 -16.95
N MET A 13 6.26 9.67 -17.39
CA MET A 13 5.03 10.13 -16.74
C MET A 13 4.94 9.67 -15.28
N ILE A 14 5.28 8.41 -15.00
CA ILE A 14 5.30 7.89 -13.63
C ILE A 14 6.37 8.60 -12.78
N ASP A 15 7.57 8.79 -13.31
CA ASP A 15 8.66 9.48 -12.60
C ASP A 15 8.27 10.93 -12.27
N GLN A 16 7.59 11.62 -13.18
CA GLN A 16 7.08 12.97 -12.94
C GLN A 16 6.03 12.99 -11.82
N ILE A 17 5.04 12.09 -11.85
CA ILE A 17 4.03 11.98 -10.79
C ILE A 17 4.70 11.72 -9.43
N ILE A 18 5.70 10.84 -9.38
CA ILE A 18 6.40 10.50 -8.14
C ILE A 18 7.19 11.70 -7.61
N ARG A 19 7.95 12.39 -8.48
CA ARG A 19 8.86 13.47 -8.08
C ARG A 19 8.17 14.79 -7.81
N GLU A 20 7.10 15.10 -8.54
CA GLU A 20 6.43 16.39 -8.48
C GLU A 20 5.15 16.29 -7.65
N ASP A 21 4.20 15.45 -8.07
CA ASP A 21 2.90 15.35 -7.39
C ASP A 21 3.05 14.75 -5.99
N PHE A 22 3.85 13.70 -5.82
CA PHE A 22 4.03 13.00 -4.54
C PHE A 22 5.30 13.39 -3.78
N ALA A 23 5.95 14.51 -4.14
CA ALA A 23 7.09 15.06 -3.40
C ALA A 23 6.81 15.08 -1.89
N ASP A 24 7.74 14.56 -1.10
CA ASP A 24 7.67 14.47 0.37
C ASP A 24 6.46 13.70 0.94
N ARG A 25 5.70 13.00 0.11
CA ARG A 25 4.50 12.21 0.49
C ARG A 25 4.65 10.72 0.22
N ILE A 26 5.87 10.27 -0.10
CA ILE A 26 6.21 8.85 -0.27
C ILE A 26 6.65 8.29 1.08
N LEU A 27 5.77 7.51 1.70
CA LEU A 27 6.05 6.88 2.98
C LEU A 27 6.93 5.63 2.78
N PRO A 28 8.08 5.51 3.46
CA PRO A 28 8.93 4.33 3.37
C PRO A 28 8.33 3.17 4.17
N PHE A 29 8.77 1.95 3.85
CA PHE A 29 8.66 0.82 4.76
C PHE A 29 9.81 0.89 5.78
N ASP A 30 9.62 1.67 6.83
CA ASP A 30 10.61 1.91 7.89
C ASP A 30 10.43 0.96 9.09
N SER A 31 11.21 1.16 10.17
CA SER A 31 11.14 0.27 11.35
C SER A 31 9.77 0.25 12.03
N PRO A 32 9.06 1.38 12.25
CA PRO A 32 7.67 1.37 12.70
C PRO A 32 6.75 0.54 11.79
N ALA A 33 6.84 0.69 10.47
CA ALA A 33 6.06 -0.11 9.53
C ALA A 33 6.44 -1.61 9.60
N ALA A 34 7.71 -1.95 9.82
CA ALA A 34 8.14 -3.34 9.96
C ALA A 34 7.55 -4.03 11.21
N VAL A 35 7.42 -3.30 12.33
CA VAL A 35 6.75 -3.81 13.55
C VAL A 35 5.26 -4.05 13.27
N ALA A 36 4.58 -3.05 12.72
CA ALA A 36 3.16 -3.15 12.34
C ALA A 36 2.92 -4.31 11.35
N PHE A 37 3.83 -4.54 10.41
CA PHE A 37 3.76 -5.65 9.48
C PHE A 37 3.77 -7.00 10.20
N ALA A 38 4.69 -7.20 11.14
CA ALA A 38 4.79 -8.44 11.89
C ALA A 38 3.51 -8.74 12.66
N ASP A 39 2.96 -7.72 13.33
CA ASP A 39 1.72 -7.83 14.11
C ASP A 39 0.51 -8.16 13.23
N ILE A 40 0.34 -7.45 12.11
CA ILE A 40 -0.74 -7.70 11.15
C ILE A 40 -0.62 -9.11 10.58
N ALA A 41 0.56 -9.49 10.08
CA ALA A 41 0.79 -10.80 9.48
C ALA A 41 0.53 -11.95 10.46
N ALA A 42 1.02 -11.82 11.71
CA ALA A 42 0.81 -12.82 12.76
C ALA A 42 -0.68 -12.94 13.13
N SER A 43 -1.36 -11.81 13.35
CA SER A 43 -2.79 -11.77 13.68
C SER A 43 -3.65 -12.38 12.57
N ARG A 44 -3.38 -12.04 11.31
CA ARG A 44 -4.07 -12.58 10.13
C ARG A 44 -3.87 -14.08 9.97
N ARG A 45 -2.63 -14.56 10.16
CA ARG A 45 -2.32 -16.00 10.14
C ARG A 45 -3.05 -16.74 11.27
N ALA A 46 -3.04 -16.22 12.50
CA ALA A 46 -3.72 -16.82 13.63
C ALA A 46 -5.24 -16.95 13.42
N LYS A 47 -5.85 -16.02 12.68
CA LYS A 47 -7.26 -16.04 12.27
C LYS A 47 -7.56 -16.94 11.05
N GLY A 48 -6.56 -17.65 10.52
CA GLY A 48 -6.71 -18.49 9.33
C GLY A 48 -6.93 -17.72 8.02
N ARG A 49 -6.58 -16.43 8.00
CA ARG A 49 -6.81 -15.52 6.87
C ARG A 49 -5.52 -14.79 6.50
N PRO A 50 -4.48 -15.49 6.01
CA PRO A 50 -3.22 -14.85 5.67
C PRO A 50 -3.43 -13.70 4.65
N ILE A 51 -2.56 -12.70 4.72
CA ILE A 51 -2.56 -11.53 3.83
C ILE A 51 -1.34 -11.61 2.91
N ALA A 52 -1.47 -11.11 1.67
CA ALA A 52 -0.36 -11.01 0.75
C ALA A 52 0.73 -10.08 1.29
N HIS A 53 1.99 -10.38 1.00
CA HIS A 53 3.13 -9.63 1.54
C HIS A 53 3.05 -8.12 1.19
N ALA A 54 2.78 -7.80 -0.07
CA ALA A 54 2.65 -6.41 -0.53
C ALA A 54 1.49 -5.66 0.16
N ASP A 55 0.32 -6.29 0.28
CA ASP A 55 -0.83 -5.67 0.96
C ASP A 55 -0.55 -5.46 2.46
N CYS A 56 0.17 -6.39 3.08
CA CYS A 56 0.59 -6.26 4.47
C CYS A 56 1.60 -5.11 4.66
N GLN A 57 2.51 -4.87 3.70
CA GLN A 57 3.39 -3.69 3.73
C GLN A 57 2.59 -2.40 3.60
N ILE A 58 1.65 -2.33 2.66
CA ILE A 58 0.77 -1.16 2.48
C ILE A 58 -0.03 -0.88 3.77
N ALA A 59 -0.63 -1.93 4.35
CA ALA A 59 -1.40 -1.84 5.59
C ALA A 59 -0.53 -1.36 6.76
N ALA A 60 0.68 -1.88 6.89
CA ALA A 60 1.59 -1.56 7.97
C ALA A 60 2.13 -0.11 7.87
N ILE A 61 2.49 0.35 6.66
CA ILE A 61 2.87 1.75 6.42
C ILE A 61 1.70 2.66 6.80
N ALA A 62 0.48 2.33 6.36
CA ALA A 62 -0.69 3.12 6.70
C ALA A 62 -0.96 3.15 8.21
N GLN A 63 -0.79 2.03 8.90
CA GLN A 63 -0.94 1.97 10.36
C GLN A 63 0.10 2.83 11.08
N ALA A 64 1.38 2.70 10.71
CA ALA A 64 2.49 3.44 11.30
C ALA A 64 2.35 4.97 11.09
N ALA A 65 1.85 5.39 9.94
CA ALA A 65 1.62 6.79 9.61
C ALA A 65 0.24 7.33 10.04
N ALA A 66 -0.57 6.53 10.76
CA ALA A 66 -1.96 6.86 11.11
C ALA A 66 -2.84 7.27 9.90
N ALA A 67 -2.55 6.72 8.73
CA ALA A 67 -3.20 7.00 7.46
C ALA A 67 -4.37 6.04 7.17
N LYS A 68 -5.08 6.29 6.07
CA LYS A 68 -6.14 5.43 5.54
C LYS A 68 -5.69 4.85 4.20
N VAL A 69 -6.13 3.63 3.88
CA VAL A 69 -5.86 3.02 2.57
C VAL A 69 -7.06 3.25 1.65
N ALA A 70 -6.82 3.91 0.53
CA ALA A 70 -7.77 4.01 -0.57
C ALA A 70 -7.60 2.80 -1.49
N THR A 71 -8.59 1.90 -1.54
CA THR A 71 -8.51 0.68 -2.36
C THR A 71 -9.88 0.19 -2.79
N ARG A 72 -9.96 -0.35 -4.01
CA ARG A 72 -11.14 -1.11 -4.47
C ARG A 72 -11.19 -2.51 -3.84
N ASN A 73 -10.04 -3.07 -3.48
CA ASN A 73 -9.87 -4.43 -2.94
C ASN A 73 -10.03 -4.44 -1.42
N THR A 74 -11.12 -3.85 -0.90
CA THR A 74 -11.34 -3.79 0.56
C THR A 74 -11.33 -5.14 1.28
N PRO A 75 -11.75 -6.28 0.69
CA PRO A 75 -11.72 -7.59 1.37
C PRO A 75 -10.32 -8.04 1.81
N ASP A 76 -9.27 -7.65 1.09
CA ASP A 76 -7.89 -8.08 1.35
C ASP A 76 -7.30 -7.43 2.61
N PHE A 77 -7.81 -6.25 2.97
CA PHE A 77 -7.35 -5.44 4.10
C PHE A 77 -8.23 -5.58 5.35
N VAL A 78 -9.23 -6.47 5.33
CA VAL A 78 -10.06 -6.75 6.50
C VAL A 78 -9.18 -7.27 7.65
N ASP A 79 -9.53 -6.90 8.89
CA ASP A 79 -8.80 -7.27 10.12
C ASP A 79 -7.34 -6.76 10.20
N CYS A 80 -6.92 -5.81 9.36
CA CYS A 80 -5.58 -5.22 9.42
C CYS A 80 -5.46 -4.02 10.38
N GLY A 81 -6.54 -3.65 11.07
CA GLY A 81 -6.52 -2.55 12.05
C GLY A 81 -6.39 -1.15 11.43
N ILE A 82 -6.67 -1.02 10.13
CA ILE A 82 -6.60 0.25 9.39
C ILE A 82 -7.97 0.69 8.87
N LYS A 83 -8.14 2.00 8.66
CA LYS A 83 -9.35 2.55 8.02
C LYS A 83 -9.22 2.45 6.50
N LEU A 84 -10.30 2.03 5.85
CA LEU A 84 -10.36 1.89 4.40
C LEU A 84 -11.29 2.94 3.79
N ILE A 85 -10.94 3.40 2.59
CA ILE A 85 -11.79 4.18 1.70
C ILE A 85 -11.90 3.40 0.39
N ASN A 86 -13.11 3.13 -0.08
CA ASN A 86 -13.33 2.59 -1.42
C ASN A 86 -13.88 3.70 -2.32
N PRO A 87 -13.04 4.34 -3.15
CA PRO A 87 -13.48 5.50 -3.92
C PRO A 87 -14.41 5.14 -5.09
N TRP A 88 -14.67 3.84 -5.34
CA TRP A 88 -15.65 3.37 -6.31
C TRP A 88 -17.04 3.11 -5.72
N LYS A 89 -17.17 3.14 -4.39
CA LYS A 89 -18.45 3.08 -3.70
C LYS A 89 -18.82 4.51 -3.28
N VAL A 90 -19.30 5.28 -4.26
CA VAL A 90 -19.89 6.60 -4.02
C VAL A 90 -21.24 6.42 -3.34
#